data_AF-A0A4U8V0X8-F1
#
_entry.id   AF-A0A4U8V0X8-F1
#
_cell.length_a   1.000
_cell.length_b   1.000
_cell.length_c   1.000
_cell.angle_alpha   90.00
_cell.angle_beta   90.00
_cell.angle_gamma   90.00
#
_symmetry.space_group_name_H-M   'P 1'
#
loop_
_entity.id
_entity.type
_entity.pdbx_description
1 polymer ?
#
loop_
_entity_poly.entity_id
_entity_poly.type
_entity_poly.pdbx_seq_one_letter_code
_entity_poly.pdbx_strand_id
1 'polypeptide(L)'
;MYVLAPHSKTDTVVAAHDIMYRLPSYHKESDFCTQTSLAPISNGPAAADTLEELTSDQWIEKQVALIKRLTAITKNFQQATEVATKKAETTAPKADSQDGSKGKKGKAAEKAAKKADKAAKKENHKAAGTSSEKTAVPTKTDLPAFAVTKRMPTHFDVGDSIPACTKPRFLTLPKAKVSGPVKIEYTDADNGWICYLQRVVQAVNDVKIEFTPRKAFKATVGNSVFHSRTGVWKMIGEMLGLYSNEYAVLCVNSDQWLEKAESVVLGLKSKDSLMRDASVHLSRRDTVCTADSFGIADFIVAGMLSQSMKYQCNNVELYVDRVSESF
;
A
#
# COMPACT_ATOMS: atom_id res chain seq x y z
N MET A 1 -27.49 22.93 24.57
CA MET A 1 -26.84 21.78 23.90
C MET A 1 -27.93 20.93 23.27
N TYR A 2 -27.71 20.36 22.08
CA TYR A 2 -28.59 19.34 21.52
C TYR A 2 -27.97 17.96 21.78
N VAL A 3 -28.74 17.02 22.31
CA VAL A 3 -28.31 15.64 22.49
C VAL A 3 -28.90 14.81 21.36
N LEU A 4 -28.04 14.29 20.48
CA LEU A 4 -28.43 13.36 19.43
C LEU A 4 -28.44 11.94 20.00
N ALA A 5 -29.55 11.22 19.84
CA ALA A 5 -29.63 9.82 20.20
C ALA A 5 -28.81 8.95 19.21
N PRO A 6 -28.09 7.91 19.67
CA PRO A 6 -27.33 7.04 18.77
C PRO A 6 -28.26 6.26 17.83
N HIS A 7 -27.92 6.22 16.55
CA HIS A 7 -28.74 5.59 15.50
C HIS A 7 -28.60 4.05 15.40
N SER A 8 -27.84 3.41 16.28
CA SER A 8 -27.68 1.97 16.37
C SER A 8 -28.04 1.46 17.77
N LYS A 9 -28.79 0.36 17.84
CA LYS A 9 -28.93 -0.43 19.08
C LYS A 9 -27.59 -1.12 19.33
N THR A 10 -26.93 -0.81 20.45
CA THR A 10 -25.61 -1.34 20.80
C THR A 10 -25.62 -2.80 21.25
N ASP A 11 -26.80 -3.33 21.57
CA ASP A 11 -26.92 -4.52 22.41
C ASP A 11 -27.07 -5.82 21.60
N THR A 12 -27.06 -5.75 20.26
CA THR A 12 -26.88 -6.94 19.41
C THR A 12 -25.43 -7.39 19.45
N VAL A 13 -25.05 -8.06 20.54
CA VAL A 13 -23.82 -8.86 20.63
C VAL A 13 -23.96 -10.03 19.67
N VAL A 14 -23.56 -9.81 18.41
CA VAL A 14 -23.48 -10.88 17.41
C VAL A 14 -22.38 -11.83 17.86
N ALA A 15 -22.77 -13.01 18.34
CA ALA A 15 -21.83 -14.06 18.69
C ALA A 15 -20.98 -14.40 17.47
N ALA A 16 -19.64 -14.30 17.63
CA ALA A 16 -18.71 -14.66 16.58
C ALA A 16 -18.97 -16.10 16.16
N HIS A 17 -19.33 -16.31 14.90
CA HIS A 17 -19.49 -17.67 14.37
C HIS A 17 -18.15 -18.38 14.42
N ASP A 18 -18.14 -19.59 15.00
CA ASP A 18 -16.95 -20.42 15.09
C ASP A 18 -16.64 -21.07 13.73
N ILE A 19 -16.19 -20.26 12.78
CA ILE A 19 -15.75 -20.71 11.44
C ILE A 19 -14.31 -21.27 11.52
N MET A 20 -14.01 -22.03 12.59
CA MET A 20 -12.84 -22.90 12.61
C MET A 20 -13.13 -24.14 11.75
N TYR A 21 -12.56 -24.15 10.56
CA TYR A 21 -12.50 -25.35 9.72
C TYR A 21 -11.89 -26.51 10.52
N ARG A 22 -12.73 -27.46 10.96
CA ARG A 22 -12.27 -28.74 11.52
C ARG A 22 -11.61 -29.56 10.42
N LEU A 23 -10.33 -29.31 10.19
CA LEU A 23 -9.46 -30.22 9.46
C LEU A 23 -9.58 -31.62 10.10
N PRO A 24 -9.95 -32.67 9.35
CA PRO A 24 -9.89 -34.03 9.85
C PRO A 24 -8.46 -34.34 10.31
N SER A 25 -8.31 -34.92 11.51
CA SER A 25 -6.99 -35.35 11.97
C SER A 25 -6.42 -36.37 10.99
N TYR A 26 -5.24 -36.08 10.45
CA TYR A 26 -4.50 -37.04 9.62
C TYR A 26 -4.03 -38.25 10.46
N HIS A 27 -3.98 -38.11 11.78
CA HIS A 27 -3.92 -39.24 12.70
C HIS A 27 -5.32 -39.85 12.84
N LYS A 28 -5.68 -40.70 11.87
CA LYS A 28 -6.56 -41.83 12.14
C LYS A 28 -5.75 -42.82 12.98
N GLU A 29 -5.82 -42.67 14.30
CA GLU A 29 -5.34 -43.72 15.20
C GLU A 29 -6.14 -44.99 14.94
N SER A 30 -5.44 -46.08 14.66
CA SER A 30 -6.03 -47.38 14.34
C SER A 30 -6.78 -47.95 15.53
N ASP A 31 -7.93 -48.57 15.30
CA ASP A 31 -8.81 -49.13 16.31
C ASP A 31 -8.07 -50.02 17.33
N PHE A 32 -7.88 -49.55 18.57
CA PHE A 32 -7.65 -50.45 19.70
C PHE A 32 -8.09 -49.87 21.05
N CYS A 33 -8.82 -50.71 21.80
CA CYS A 33 -9.17 -50.62 23.22
C CYS A 33 -10.08 -49.49 23.75
N THR A 34 -11.27 -49.96 24.15
CA THR A 34 -11.95 -49.71 25.44
C THR A 34 -12.70 -48.40 25.67
N GLN A 35 -14.00 -48.60 25.87
CA GLN A 35 -14.95 -47.67 26.49
C GLN A 35 -14.40 -47.12 27.83
N THR A 36 -14.46 -45.80 28.03
CA THR A 36 -14.68 -45.22 29.36
C THR A 36 -15.53 -43.96 29.17
N SER A 37 -16.57 -43.79 29.99
CA SER A 37 -17.55 -42.72 29.81
C SER A 37 -17.06 -41.37 30.33
N LEU A 38 -16.90 -40.40 29.44
CA LEU A 38 -17.03 -38.98 29.77
C LEU A 38 -18.05 -38.36 28.83
N ALA A 39 -19.12 -37.80 29.40
CA ALA A 39 -20.22 -37.24 28.64
C ALA A 39 -19.80 -35.94 27.93
N PRO A 40 -20.30 -35.66 26.70
CA PRO A 40 -20.13 -34.34 26.10
C PRO A 40 -20.84 -33.30 26.97
N ILE A 41 -20.14 -32.19 27.27
CA ILE A 41 -20.70 -31.08 28.03
C ILE A 41 -21.78 -30.42 27.17
N SER A 42 -23.05 -30.63 27.56
CA SER A 42 -24.22 -30.18 26.81
C SER A 42 -24.51 -28.70 27.03
N ASN A 43 -24.04 -27.85 26.11
CA ASN A 43 -24.35 -26.43 26.08
C ASN A 43 -25.73 -26.16 25.45
N GLY A 44 -26.77 -26.44 26.24
CA GLY A 44 -28.15 -26.00 25.99
C GLY A 44 -28.94 -26.82 24.95
N PRO A 45 -30.27 -26.61 24.89
CA PRO A 45 -31.08 -27.16 23.81
C PRO A 45 -30.70 -26.47 22.50
N ALA A 46 -30.46 -27.26 21.44
CA ALA A 46 -30.26 -26.71 20.12
C ALA A 46 -31.55 -26.04 19.63
N ALA A 47 -31.56 -24.71 19.64
CA ALA A 47 -32.47 -23.94 18.79
C ALA A 47 -32.08 -24.25 17.34
N ALA A 48 -32.78 -25.21 16.75
CA ALA A 48 -32.69 -25.49 15.33
C ALA A 48 -33.36 -24.34 14.58
N ASP A 49 -32.64 -23.22 14.43
CA ASP A 49 -32.97 -22.19 13.45
C ASP A 49 -32.89 -22.85 12.07
N THR A 50 -34.02 -23.38 11.64
CA THR A 50 -34.24 -23.80 10.26
C THR A 50 -34.04 -22.58 9.39
N LEU A 51 -32.91 -22.54 8.69
CA LEU A 51 -32.70 -21.59 7.61
C LEU A 51 -33.83 -21.83 6.59
N GLU A 52 -34.83 -20.95 6.57
CA GLU A 52 -35.84 -20.99 5.51
C GLU A 52 -35.10 -20.80 4.18
N GLU A 53 -35.07 -21.85 3.35
CA GLU A 53 -34.51 -21.76 2.01
C GLU A 53 -35.38 -20.80 1.19
N LEU A 54 -34.96 -19.54 1.15
CA LEU A 54 -35.67 -18.49 0.43
C LEU A 54 -35.81 -18.90 -1.03
N THR A 55 -37.07 -19.06 -1.46
CA THR A 55 -37.38 -19.43 -2.84
C THR A 55 -36.84 -18.39 -3.80
N SER A 56 -36.54 -18.81 -5.04
CA SER A 56 -35.96 -17.96 -6.09
C SER A 56 -36.70 -16.63 -6.21
N ASP A 57 -38.03 -16.65 -6.12
CA ASP A 57 -38.88 -15.46 -6.23
C ASP A 57 -38.67 -14.47 -5.08
N GLN A 58 -38.58 -14.93 -3.82
CA GLN A 58 -38.26 -14.09 -2.67
C GLN A 58 -36.84 -13.48 -2.78
N TRP A 59 -35.91 -14.22 -3.39
CA TRP A 59 -34.55 -13.75 -3.64
C TRP A 59 -34.54 -12.63 -4.70
N ILE A 60 -35.30 -12.82 -5.79
CA ILE A 60 -35.53 -11.81 -6.84
C ILE A 60 -36.21 -10.56 -6.26
N GLU A 61 -37.24 -10.69 -5.42
CA GLU A 61 -37.88 -9.54 -4.75
C GLU A 61 -36.88 -8.74 -3.89
N LYS A 62 -36.05 -9.43 -3.09
CA LYS A 62 -35.00 -8.79 -2.29
C LYS A 62 -33.96 -8.08 -3.15
N GLN A 63 -33.55 -8.67 -4.28
CA GLN A 63 -32.67 -7.99 -5.24
C GLN A 63 -33.32 -6.76 -5.87
N VAL A 64 -34.58 -6.85 -6.31
CA VAL A 64 -35.32 -5.72 -6.90
C VAL A 64 -35.51 -4.59 -5.87
N ALA A 65 -35.75 -4.91 -4.60
CA ALA A 65 -35.79 -3.93 -3.52
C ALA A 65 -34.42 -3.26 -3.29
N LEU A 66 -33.32 -4.01 -3.33
CA LEU A 66 -31.95 -3.47 -3.23
C LEU A 66 -31.63 -2.52 -4.40
N ILE A 67 -31.94 -2.91 -5.63
CA ILE A 67 -31.72 -2.11 -6.85
C ILE A 67 -32.53 -0.80 -6.82
N LYS A 68 -33.79 -0.86 -6.36
CA LYS A 68 -34.64 0.34 -6.12
C LYS A 68 -34.02 1.25 -5.07
N ARG A 69 -33.46 0.70 -3.99
CA ARG A 69 -32.81 1.49 -2.93
C ARG A 69 -31.51 2.13 -3.41
N LEU A 70 -30.69 1.41 -4.18
CA LEU A 70 -29.45 1.94 -4.77
C LEU A 70 -29.75 3.07 -5.77
N THR A 71 -30.70 2.87 -6.69
CA THR A 71 -31.06 3.93 -7.67
C THR A 71 -31.68 5.18 -7.02
N ALA A 72 -32.41 5.03 -5.90
CA ALA A 72 -32.85 6.17 -5.08
C ALA A 72 -31.66 6.93 -4.46
N ILE A 73 -30.67 6.21 -3.91
CA ILE A 73 -29.42 6.82 -3.39
C ILE A 73 -28.66 7.56 -4.50
N THR A 74 -28.51 6.96 -5.69
CA THR A 74 -27.83 7.61 -6.82
C THR A 74 -28.54 8.91 -7.24
N LYS A 75 -29.88 8.92 -7.30
CA LYS A 75 -30.65 10.14 -7.59
C LYS A 75 -30.48 11.21 -6.53
N ASN A 76 -30.45 10.84 -5.25
CA ASN A 76 -30.21 11.80 -4.16
C ASN A 76 -28.82 12.44 -4.26
N PHE A 77 -27.78 11.67 -4.62
CA PHE A 77 -26.45 12.22 -4.89
C PHE A 77 -26.42 13.15 -6.10
N GLN A 78 -27.09 12.79 -7.21
CA GLN A 78 -27.19 13.64 -8.40
C GLN A 78 -27.87 14.98 -8.08
N GLN A 79 -29.00 14.95 -7.37
CA GLN A 79 -29.70 16.17 -6.91
C GLN A 79 -28.84 17.00 -5.96
N ALA A 80 -28.08 16.38 -5.04
CA ALA A 80 -27.14 17.09 -4.18
C ALA A 80 -26.03 17.78 -4.98
N THR A 81 -25.50 17.15 -6.03
CA THR A 81 -24.50 17.78 -6.91
C THR A 81 -25.07 18.93 -7.74
N GLU A 82 -26.32 18.83 -8.24
CA GLU A 82 -26.97 19.94 -8.95
C GLU A 82 -27.25 21.15 -8.05
N VAL A 83 -27.61 20.92 -6.79
CA VAL A 83 -27.80 21.99 -5.80
C VAL A 83 -26.46 22.63 -5.43
N ALA A 84 -25.38 21.85 -5.38
CA ALA A 84 -24.03 22.36 -5.13
C ALA A 84 -23.52 23.24 -6.29
N THR A 85 -23.68 22.83 -7.55
CA THR A 85 -23.24 23.63 -8.71
C THR A 85 -24.03 24.92 -8.85
N LYS A 86 -25.37 24.87 -8.72
CA LYS A 86 -26.24 26.07 -8.77
C LYS A 86 -25.94 27.08 -7.64
N LYS A 87 -25.31 26.65 -6.55
CA LYS A 87 -24.87 27.52 -5.44
C LYS A 87 -23.45 28.05 -5.60
N ALA A 88 -22.64 27.47 -6.50
CA ALA A 88 -21.30 27.95 -6.83
C ALA A 88 -21.33 29.11 -7.85
N GLU A 89 -22.31 29.15 -8.77
CA GLU A 89 -22.42 30.23 -9.77
C GLU A 89 -22.85 31.60 -9.19
N THR A 90 -23.24 31.68 -7.91
CA THR A 90 -23.68 32.94 -7.27
C THR A 90 -22.59 33.66 -6.47
N THR A 91 -21.43 33.05 -6.24
CA THR A 91 -20.26 33.62 -5.55
C THR A 91 -18.99 32.93 -6.06
N ALA A 92 -17.98 33.59 -6.63
CA ALA A 92 -17.59 35.01 -6.67
C ALA A 92 -16.75 35.23 -7.99
N PRO A 93 -15.89 36.26 -8.20
CA PRO A 93 -15.55 37.42 -7.36
C PRO A 93 -15.53 38.79 -8.09
N LYS A 94 -15.46 39.87 -7.29
CA LYS A 94 -14.68 41.06 -7.66
C LYS A 94 -13.42 41.07 -6.81
N ALA A 95 -12.26 41.17 -7.45
CA ALA A 95 -11.01 41.48 -6.78
C ALA A 95 -10.78 42.99 -6.88
N ASP A 96 -10.78 43.69 -5.75
CA ASP A 96 -10.33 45.09 -5.68
C ASP A 96 -8.89 45.13 -5.17
N SER A 97 -7.98 45.55 -6.04
CA SER A 97 -6.58 45.82 -5.71
C SER A 97 -6.38 47.33 -5.54
N GLN A 98 -6.07 47.78 -4.33
CA GLN A 98 -5.59 49.14 -4.08
C GLN A 98 -4.21 49.12 -3.42
N ASP A 99 -3.19 49.39 -4.25
CA ASP A 99 -2.09 50.26 -3.86
C ASP A 99 -2.02 51.40 -4.89
N GLY A 100 -1.68 52.61 -4.45
CA GLY A 100 -2.06 53.84 -5.13
C GLY A 100 -0.89 54.75 -5.50
N SER A 101 -0.56 54.86 -6.79
CA SER A 101 0.44 55.82 -7.27
C SER A 101 0.16 56.41 -8.66
N LYS A 102 0.05 57.75 -8.71
CA LYS A 102 0.34 58.64 -9.86
C LYS A 102 -0.34 58.37 -11.23
N GLY A 103 -1.53 58.96 -11.38
CA GLY A 103 -1.64 60.28 -12.05
C GLY A 103 -1.63 60.42 -13.58
N LYS A 104 -2.70 61.06 -14.10
CA LYS A 104 -2.79 61.89 -15.34
C LYS A 104 -2.00 61.46 -16.60
N LYS A 105 -2.71 60.91 -17.60
CA LYS A 105 -3.00 61.62 -18.87
C LYS A 105 -4.06 60.90 -19.70
N GLY A 106 -4.69 61.60 -20.65
CA GLY A 106 -5.59 61.02 -21.64
C GLY A 106 -5.48 61.73 -23.00
N LYS A 107 -5.99 61.06 -24.06
CA LYS A 107 -6.12 61.49 -25.46
C LYS A 107 -4.86 62.01 -26.18
N ALA A 108 -4.43 61.31 -27.24
CA ALA A 108 -4.64 61.71 -28.66
C ALA A 108 -3.65 61.01 -29.62
N ALA A 109 -4.02 60.91 -30.91
CA ALA A 109 -3.21 60.67 -32.12
C ALA A 109 -2.12 59.55 -32.09
N GLU A 110 -2.24 58.44 -32.82
CA GLU A 110 -2.20 58.31 -34.30
C GLU A 110 -0.80 58.53 -34.93
N LYS A 111 -0.08 57.41 -35.20
CA LYS A 111 0.60 57.17 -36.50
C LYS A 111 1.14 55.73 -36.68
N ALA A 112 1.21 55.34 -37.96
CA ALA A 112 1.78 54.15 -38.61
C ALA A 112 3.01 53.45 -37.97
N ALA A 113 3.33 52.16 -38.21
CA ALA A 113 2.64 50.98 -38.83
C ALA A 113 3.51 49.70 -38.52
N LYS A 114 3.78 48.63 -39.32
CA LYS A 114 3.55 48.25 -40.74
C LYS A 114 3.89 46.75 -40.97
N LYS A 115 3.00 45.94 -41.60
CA LYS A 115 3.15 44.48 -41.93
C LYS A 115 3.14 43.54 -40.70
N ALA A 116 2.81 42.25 -40.74
CA ALA A 116 2.25 41.32 -41.76
C ALA A 116 1.21 40.38 -41.04
N ASP A 117 0.51 39.40 -41.62
CA ASP A 117 0.53 38.80 -42.97
C ASP A 117 -0.89 38.23 -43.34
N LYS A 118 -0.95 37.46 -44.43
CA LYS A 118 -2.05 36.62 -44.94
C LYS A 118 -2.58 35.58 -43.94
N ALA A 119 -3.69 34.88 -44.20
CA ALA A 119 -4.95 35.14 -44.92
C ALA A 119 -5.79 33.83 -44.92
N ALA A 120 -7.12 33.94 -45.06
CA ALA A 120 -8.04 32.87 -45.47
C ALA A 120 -8.24 31.68 -44.47
N LYS A 121 -9.43 31.06 -44.38
CA LYS A 121 -10.75 31.36 -44.99
C LYS A 121 -11.88 30.68 -44.20
N LYS A 122 -13.04 31.33 -44.20
CA LYS A 122 -14.43 30.79 -44.28
C LYS A 122 -14.76 29.50 -43.50
N GLU A 123 -15.66 29.49 -42.53
CA GLU A 123 -17.04 30.04 -42.50
C GLU A 123 -18.00 29.53 -43.60
N ASN A 124 -18.78 28.52 -43.21
CA ASN A 124 -20.25 28.50 -43.20
C ASN A 124 -21.14 28.44 -44.46
N HIS A 125 -21.99 27.41 -44.43
CA HIS A 125 -23.48 27.42 -44.56
C HIS A 125 -24.19 26.87 -45.82
N LYS A 126 -25.39 26.32 -45.51
CA LYS A 126 -26.45 25.71 -46.32
C LYS A 126 -26.13 24.34 -46.96
N ALA A 127 -27.07 23.39 -47.05
CA ALA A 127 -28.50 23.38 -46.68
C ALA A 127 -28.94 22.04 -46.05
N ALA A 128 -30.14 21.99 -45.46
CA ALA A 128 -30.81 20.75 -45.04
C ALA A 128 -31.76 20.23 -46.13
N GLY A 129 -32.00 18.91 -46.20
CA GLY A 129 -32.85 18.28 -47.21
C GLY A 129 -33.14 16.80 -46.95
N THR A 130 -34.37 16.53 -46.52
CA THR A 130 -34.95 15.28 -46.00
C THR A 130 -34.92 14.04 -46.93
N SER A 131 -34.71 12.86 -46.34
CA SER A 131 -35.29 11.52 -46.67
C SER A 131 -35.36 10.98 -48.12
N SER A 132 -34.83 9.77 -48.32
CA SER A 132 -35.65 8.58 -48.67
C SER A 132 -34.82 7.29 -48.56
N GLU A 133 -35.49 6.14 -48.51
CA GLU A 133 -34.87 4.82 -48.28
C GLU A 133 -34.19 4.23 -49.52
N LYS A 134 -33.19 3.37 -49.31
CA LYS A 134 -33.20 2.03 -49.92
C LYS A 134 -32.32 1.01 -49.18
N THR A 135 -32.85 -0.20 -49.08
CA THR A 135 -32.28 -1.34 -48.35
C THR A 135 -31.02 -1.88 -49.03
N ALA A 136 -29.97 -2.12 -48.26
CA ALA A 136 -28.80 -2.90 -48.69
C ALA A 136 -28.41 -3.88 -47.57
N VAL A 137 -28.06 -5.11 -47.94
CA VAL A 137 -27.84 -6.24 -47.01
C VAL A 137 -26.47 -6.12 -46.32
N PRO A 138 -26.38 -6.21 -44.98
CA PRO A 138 -25.10 -6.24 -44.28
C PRO A 138 -24.41 -7.59 -44.50
N THR A 139 -23.28 -7.60 -45.22
CA THR A 139 -22.45 -8.79 -45.42
C THR A 139 -21.00 -8.46 -45.08
N LYS A 140 -20.36 -9.33 -44.29
CA LYS A 140 -19.02 -9.20 -43.66
C LYS A 140 -18.93 -8.24 -42.48
N THR A 141 -18.62 -8.83 -41.33
CA THR A 141 -18.18 -8.15 -40.11
C THR A 141 -16.70 -7.76 -40.25
N ASP A 142 -16.43 -6.62 -40.89
CA ASP A 142 -15.12 -5.97 -40.78
C ASP A 142 -15.00 -5.36 -39.38
N LEU A 143 -14.64 -6.21 -38.41
CA LEU A 143 -14.15 -5.75 -37.11
C LEU A 143 -12.92 -4.87 -37.35
N PRO A 144 -12.89 -3.61 -36.87
CA PRO A 144 -11.76 -2.73 -37.09
C PRO A 144 -10.51 -3.37 -36.50
N ALA A 145 -9.47 -3.54 -37.33
CA ALA A 145 -8.23 -4.18 -36.94
C ALA A 145 -7.68 -3.49 -35.68
N PHE A 146 -7.61 -4.24 -34.58
CA PHE A 146 -7.15 -3.74 -33.29
C PHE A 146 -5.67 -3.38 -33.39
N ALA A 147 -5.41 -2.10 -33.65
CA ALA A 147 -4.07 -1.54 -33.69
C ALA A 147 -3.47 -1.63 -32.28
N VAL A 148 -2.70 -2.69 -32.03
CA VAL A 148 -1.88 -2.88 -30.83
C VAL A 148 -0.74 -1.86 -30.86
N THR A 149 -1.10 -0.61 -30.62
CA THR A 149 -0.14 0.47 -30.37
C THR A 149 0.69 0.07 -29.16
N LYS A 150 2.02 0.03 -29.32
CA LYS A 150 2.95 -0.14 -28.20
C LYS A 150 2.95 1.14 -27.35
N ARG A 151 1.87 1.35 -26.59
CA ARG A 151 1.87 2.28 -25.47
C ARG A 151 2.88 1.73 -24.46
N MET A 152 3.94 2.50 -24.19
CA MET A 152 4.75 2.24 -22.99
C MET A 152 3.79 2.29 -21.79
N PRO A 153 3.81 1.30 -20.88
CA PRO A 153 3.00 1.38 -19.67
C PRO A 153 3.38 2.65 -18.89
N THR A 154 2.41 3.53 -18.68
CA THR A 154 2.57 4.64 -17.74
C THR A 154 2.49 4.09 -16.31
N HIS A 155 2.92 4.88 -15.33
CA HIS A 155 2.86 4.48 -13.92
C HIS A 155 1.41 4.32 -13.39
N PHE A 156 0.39 4.70 -14.16
CA PHE A 156 -1.02 4.44 -13.88
C PHE A 156 -1.60 3.23 -14.63
N ASP A 157 -0.92 2.72 -15.67
CA ASP A 157 -1.36 1.51 -16.40
C ASP A 157 -0.98 0.21 -15.65
N VAL A 158 -0.22 0.31 -14.55
CA VAL A 158 0.11 -0.80 -13.64
C VAL A 158 -1.00 -0.93 -12.58
N GLY A 159 -2.16 -1.42 -12.99
CA GLY A 159 -3.27 -1.69 -12.07
C GLY A 159 -2.91 -2.80 -11.08
N ASP A 160 -2.73 -2.43 -9.81
CA ASP A 160 -2.40 -3.27 -8.63
C ASP A 160 -1.70 -4.60 -8.95
N SER A 161 -0.56 -4.51 -9.65
CA SER A 161 0.24 -5.69 -9.96
C SER A 161 0.71 -6.34 -8.66
N ILE A 162 0.31 -7.60 -8.42
CA ILE A 162 0.71 -8.40 -7.25
C ILE A 162 2.23 -8.20 -7.03
N PRO A 163 2.68 -7.52 -5.95
CA PRO A 163 4.07 -7.04 -5.92
C PRO A 163 5.10 -8.19 -5.86
N ALA A 164 4.70 -9.36 -5.38
CA ALA A 164 5.42 -10.63 -5.53
C ALA A 164 5.81 -11.01 -6.98
N CYS A 165 5.12 -10.47 -8.01
CA CYS A 165 5.48 -10.65 -9.42
C CYS A 165 6.30 -9.48 -10.00
N THR A 166 6.59 -8.45 -9.20
CA THR A 166 7.46 -7.34 -9.59
C THR A 166 8.90 -7.60 -9.15
N LYS A 167 9.88 -7.07 -9.89
CA LYS A 167 11.29 -7.14 -9.42
C LYS A 167 11.42 -6.39 -8.10
N PRO A 168 12.12 -6.94 -7.09
CA PRO A 168 12.35 -6.24 -5.84
C PRO A 168 13.04 -4.89 -6.06
N ARG A 169 12.71 -3.91 -5.22
CA ARG A 169 13.20 -2.54 -5.30
C ARG A 169 13.70 -2.08 -3.95
N PHE A 170 14.80 -1.35 -3.96
CA PHE A 170 15.25 -0.60 -2.78
C PHE A 170 14.45 0.69 -2.64
N LEU A 171 14.03 0.97 -1.42
CA LEU A 171 13.51 2.27 -1.03
C LEU A 171 14.55 3.35 -1.35
N THR A 172 14.12 4.41 -2.03
CA THR A 172 15.03 5.44 -2.57
C THR A 172 14.66 6.81 -1.98
N LEU A 173 15.22 7.11 -0.80
CA LEU A 173 15.05 8.37 -0.08
C LEU A 173 16.28 9.28 -0.21
N PRO A 174 16.19 10.58 0.15
CA PRO A 174 17.34 11.46 0.21
C PRO A 174 18.43 10.92 1.14
N LYS A 175 19.64 10.67 0.61
CA LYS A 175 20.76 10.13 1.40
C LYS A 175 21.35 11.20 2.33
N ALA A 176 21.49 10.86 3.61
CA ALA A 176 22.10 11.74 4.61
C ALA A 176 23.63 11.84 4.43
N LYS A 177 24.16 13.06 4.43
CA LYS A 177 25.60 13.35 4.31
C LYS A 177 26.33 13.17 5.65
N VAL A 178 26.60 11.93 6.04
CA VAL A 178 27.43 11.60 7.20
C VAL A 178 28.91 11.79 6.87
N SER A 179 29.64 12.53 7.71
CA SER A 179 31.04 12.88 7.49
C SER A 179 32.02 11.85 8.06
N GLY A 180 32.54 10.97 7.20
CA GLY A 180 33.65 10.07 7.50
C GLY A 180 33.31 8.58 7.41
N PRO A 181 34.32 7.70 7.52
CA PRO A 181 34.11 6.25 7.50
C PRO A 181 33.41 5.79 8.77
N VAL A 182 32.46 4.85 8.63
CA VAL A 182 31.76 4.22 9.74
C VAL A 182 32.48 2.93 10.09
N LYS A 183 32.93 2.77 11.33
CA LYS A 183 33.54 1.53 11.83
C LYS A 183 32.61 0.86 12.83
N ILE A 184 32.27 -0.41 12.60
CA ILE A 184 31.32 -1.18 13.42
C ILE A 184 32.03 -2.38 14.03
N GLU A 185 32.13 -2.38 15.35
CA GLU A 185 32.57 -3.50 16.17
C GLU A 185 31.33 -4.29 16.58
N TYR A 186 31.27 -5.61 16.33
CA TYR A 186 30.05 -6.40 16.40
C TYR A 186 30.22 -7.78 17.06
N THR A 187 29.16 -8.36 17.64
CA THR A 187 29.23 -9.67 18.33
C THR A 187 28.68 -10.81 17.48
N ASP A 188 28.86 -12.06 17.91
CA ASP A 188 28.44 -13.23 17.12
C ASP A 188 26.93 -13.29 16.81
N ALA A 189 26.11 -12.66 17.66
CA ALA A 189 24.67 -12.50 17.45
C ALA A 189 24.33 -11.51 16.32
N ASP A 190 25.23 -10.58 16.00
CA ASP A 190 25.04 -9.57 14.96
C ASP A 190 25.34 -10.07 13.53
N ASN A 191 26.07 -11.17 13.40
CA ASN A 191 26.52 -11.74 12.11
C ASN A 191 25.40 -11.80 11.05
N GLY A 192 24.17 -12.18 11.45
CA GLY A 192 23.06 -12.37 10.52
C GLY A 192 22.67 -11.09 9.78
N TRP A 193 22.44 -9.98 10.50
CA TRP A 193 22.08 -8.70 9.89
C TRP A 193 23.28 -8.03 9.22
N ILE A 194 24.50 -8.25 9.72
CA ILE A 194 25.73 -7.72 9.14
C ILE A 194 26.01 -8.34 7.77
N CYS A 195 25.86 -9.65 7.60
CA CYS A 195 26.03 -10.30 6.29
C CYS A 195 25.08 -9.75 5.22
N TYR A 196 23.86 -9.35 5.60
CA TYR A 196 22.92 -8.69 4.69
C TYR A 196 23.32 -7.23 4.42
N LEU A 197 23.56 -6.40 5.45
CA LEU A 197 23.98 -5.02 5.25
C LEU A 197 25.29 -4.90 4.46
N GLN A 198 26.23 -5.82 4.62
CA GLN A 198 27.48 -5.80 3.87
C GLN A 198 27.24 -5.97 2.36
N ARG A 199 26.26 -6.79 1.95
CA ARG A 199 25.81 -6.89 0.54
C ARG A 199 25.16 -5.60 0.07
N VAL A 200 24.26 -5.01 0.86
CA VAL A 200 23.63 -3.71 0.55
C VAL A 200 24.69 -2.62 0.29
N VAL A 201 25.68 -2.51 1.18
CA VAL A 201 26.76 -1.52 1.09
C VAL A 201 27.62 -1.76 -0.16
N GLN A 202 27.93 -3.03 -0.47
CA GLN A 202 28.68 -3.42 -1.68
C GLN A 202 27.90 -3.15 -2.98
N ALA A 203 26.58 -3.33 -2.99
CA ALA A 203 25.74 -2.99 -4.14
C ALA A 203 25.66 -1.47 -4.36
N VAL A 204 25.49 -0.70 -3.28
CA VAL A 204 25.30 0.76 -3.35
C VAL A 204 26.59 1.54 -3.64
N ASN A 205 27.77 1.01 -3.30
CA ASN A 205 29.13 1.57 -3.56
C ASN A 205 29.48 2.98 -3.02
N ASP A 206 28.49 3.85 -2.75
CA ASP A 206 28.70 5.22 -2.29
C ASP A 206 29.29 5.33 -0.86
N VAL A 207 29.13 4.29 -0.03
CA VAL A 207 29.33 4.37 1.43
C VAL A 207 30.43 3.42 1.90
N LYS A 208 31.38 3.95 2.68
CA LYS A 208 32.47 3.15 3.29
C LYS A 208 32.13 2.79 4.74
N ILE A 209 31.71 1.54 4.93
CA ILE A 209 31.47 0.94 6.25
C ILE A 209 32.46 -0.21 6.45
N GLU A 210 33.21 -0.18 7.55
CA GLU A 210 34.09 -1.26 7.99
C GLU A 210 33.41 -2.06 9.10
N PHE A 211 33.29 -3.38 8.92
CA PHE A 211 32.76 -4.30 9.93
C PHE A 211 33.92 -5.09 10.56
N THR A 212 33.94 -5.20 11.88
CA THR A 212 35.00 -5.87 12.65
C THR A 212 34.44 -6.71 13.82
N PRO A 213 34.73 -8.02 13.90
CA PRO A 213 34.20 -8.86 14.98
C PRO A 213 34.88 -8.56 16.33
N ARG A 214 34.09 -8.42 17.40
CA ARG A 214 34.52 -8.19 18.78
C ARG A 214 33.57 -8.83 19.80
N LYS A 215 34.00 -8.86 21.08
CA LYS A 215 33.17 -9.34 22.20
C LYS A 215 32.03 -8.40 22.62
N ALA A 216 31.99 -7.16 22.12
CA ALA A 216 30.96 -6.17 22.44
C ALA A 216 30.61 -5.35 21.19
N PHE A 217 29.35 -4.91 21.11
CA PHE A 217 28.87 -4.05 20.02
C PHE A 217 29.22 -2.58 20.28
N LYS A 218 29.76 -1.91 19.26
CA LYS A 218 30.12 -0.48 19.29
C LYS A 218 30.30 0.04 17.87
N ALA A 219 29.61 1.11 17.48
CA ALA A 219 29.92 1.82 16.25
C ALA A 219 30.67 3.13 16.53
N THR A 220 31.58 3.52 15.63
CA THR A 220 32.36 4.76 15.70
C THR A 220 32.24 5.51 14.37
N VAL A 221 31.89 6.79 14.42
CA VAL A 221 31.72 7.67 13.25
C VAL A 221 32.42 8.99 13.55
N GLY A 222 33.56 9.22 12.89
CA GLY A 222 34.46 10.30 13.28
C GLY A 222 34.87 10.18 14.75
N ASN A 223 34.50 11.18 15.55
CA ASN A 223 34.77 11.21 17.00
C ASN A 223 33.60 10.68 17.85
N SER A 224 32.44 10.36 17.25
CA SER A 224 31.24 9.92 17.95
C SER A 224 31.20 8.40 18.11
N VAL A 225 30.81 7.92 19.29
CA VAL A 225 30.68 6.50 19.62
C VAL A 225 29.23 6.16 19.97
N PHE A 226 28.68 5.14 19.32
CA PHE A 226 27.31 4.66 19.49
C PHE A 226 27.27 3.24 20.04
N HIS A 227 26.39 3.01 21.02
CA HIS A 227 26.23 1.72 21.70
C HIS A 227 24.87 1.04 21.45
N SER A 228 23.86 1.76 20.95
CA SER A 228 22.57 1.18 20.51
C SER A 228 22.70 0.62 19.09
N ARG A 229 22.12 -0.56 18.85
CA ARG A 229 22.07 -1.15 17.50
C ARG A 229 21.02 -0.45 16.65
N THR A 230 19.84 -0.21 17.21
CA THR A 230 18.75 0.51 16.52
C THR A 230 19.19 1.90 16.04
N GLY A 231 19.93 2.66 16.85
CA GLY A 231 20.49 3.95 16.41
C GLY A 231 21.48 3.83 15.24
N VAL A 232 22.31 2.77 15.25
CA VAL A 232 23.27 2.49 14.17
C VAL A 232 22.57 2.01 12.89
N TRP A 233 21.55 1.15 13.01
CA TRP A 233 20.75 0.71 11.86
C TRP A 233 20.05 1.89 11.18
N LYS A 234 19.36 2.76 11.94
CA LYS A 234 18.74 3.99 11.43
C LYS A 234 19.75 4.84 10.65
N MET A 235 20.91 5.14 11.26
CA MET A 235 21.98 5.93 10.63
C MET A 235 22.49 5.32 9.32
N ILE A 236 22.71 3.99 9.27
CA ILE A 236 23.10 3.29 8.04
C ILE A 236 21.99 3.38 6.98
N GLY A 237 20.73 3.26 7.40
CA GLY A 237 19.57 3.45 6.55
C GLY A 237 19.52 4.84 5.92
N GLU A 238 19.74 5.90 6.71
CA GLU A 238 19.80 7.29 6.20
C GLU A 238 20.97 7.51 5.25
N MET A 239 22.15 6.93 5.52
CA MET A 239 23.32 7.01 4.62
C MET A 239 23.08 6.31 3.26
N LEU A 240 22.30 5.22 3.25
CA LEU A 240 22.01 4.45 2.04
C LEU A 240 20.76 4.95 1.29
N GLY A 241 19.89 5.73 1.94
CA GLY A 241 18.58 6.14 1.40
C GLY A 241 17.45 5.15 1.68
N LEU A 242 17.66 4.19 2.59
CA LEU A 242 16.76 3.09 2.95
C LEU A 242 15.90 3.39 4.20
N TYR A 243 16.05 4.58 4.77
CA TYR A 243 15.30 5.10 5.91
C TYR A 243 15.41 6.64 5.89
N SER A 244 14.39 7.35 6.40
CA SER A 244 14.48 8.77 6.75
C SER A 244 13.50 9.08 7.87
N ASN A 245 13.94 9.85 8.87
CA ASN A 245 13.09 10.34 9.94
C ASN A 245 12.01 11.35 9.47
N GLU A 246 12.13 11.91 8.26
CA GLU A 246 11.16 12.87 7.69
C GLU A 246 9.79 12.23 7.39
N TYR A 247 9.79 10.93 7.03
CA TYR A 247 8.61 10.20 6.58
C TYR A 247 7.98 9.43 7.75
N ALA A 248 7.34 10.16 8.67
CA ALA A 248 6.88 9.65 9.97
C ALA A 248 6.18 8.27 9.94
N VAL A 249 5.29 7.99 8.97
CA VAL A 249 4.59 6.69 8.85
C VAL A 249 5.56 5.54 8.51
N LEU A 250 6.51 5.79 7.61
CA LEU A 250 7.53 4.81 7.19
C LEU A 250 8.58 4.62 8.28
N CYS A 251 8.98 5.70 8.94
CA CYS A 251 9.83 5.71 10.13
C CYS A 251 9.23 4.82 11.24
N VAL A 252 8.00 5.12 11.71
CA VAL A 252 7.33 4.35 12.77
C VAL A 252 7.14 2.87 12.42
N ASN A 253 6.79 2.55 11.16
CA ASN A 253 6.65 1.15 10.74
C ASN A 253 8.01 0.42 10.69
N SER A 254 9.08 1.09 10.27
CA SER A 254 10.45 0.55 10.28
C SER A 254 10.95 0.33 11.70
N ASP A 255 10.73 1.31 12.59
CA ASP A 255 11.16 1.29 13.99
C ASP A 255 10.60 0.10 14.75
N GLN A 256 9.32 -0.20 14.59
CA GLN A 256 8.69 -1.38 15.20
C GLN A 256 9.36 -2.70 14.79
N TRP A 257 9.98 -2.77 13.62
CA TRP A 257 10.74 -3.95 13.18
C TRP A 257 12.19 -3.93 13.69
N LEU A 258 12.83 -2.77 13.74
CA LEU A 258 14.15 -2.61 14.35
C LEU A 258 14.12 -2.93 15.86
N GLU A 259 13.16 -2.41 16.62
CA GLU A 259 12.99 -2.71 18.05
C GLU A 259 12.76 -4.21 18.31
N LYS A 260 11.96 -4.88 17.45
CA LYS A 260 11.77 -6.34 17.51
C LYS A 260 13.06 -7.11 17.19
N ALA A 261 13.89 -6.62 16.27
CA ALA A 261 15.18 -7.22 15.96
C ALA A 261 16.21 -7.00 17.09
N GLU A 262 16.30 -5.80 17.67
CA GLU A 262 17.16 -5.52 18.82
C GLU A 262 16.75 -6.38 20.03
N SER A 263 15.44 -6.55 20.26
CA SER A 263 14.90 -7.48 21.27
C SER A 263 15.34 -8.94 21.06
N VAL A 264 15.50 -9.39 19.81
CA VAL A 264 16.02 -10.73 19.49
C VAL A 264 17.53 -10.81 19.72
N VAL A 265 18.30 -9.80 19.31
CA VAL A 265 19.76 -9.77 19.51
C VAL A 265 20.13 -9.65 21.00
N LEU A 266 19.31 -8.99 21.80
CA LEU A 266 19.43 -8.92 23.27
C LEU A 266 18.92 -10.18 23.99
N GLY A 267 18.37 -11.17 23.28
CA GLY A 267 17.81 -12.40 23.86
C GLY A 267 16.49 -12.23 24.60
N LEU A 268 15.87 -11.04 24.56
CA LEU A 268 14.58 -10.73 25.19
C LEU A 268 13.39 -11.34 24.43
N LYS A 269 13.56 -11.62 23.14
CA LYS A 269 12.56 -12.24 22.26
C LYS A 269 13.19 -13.41 21.47
N SER A 270 12.46 -14.49 21.27
CA SER A 270 12.95 -15.61 20.45
C SER A 270 12.87 -15.31 18.95
N LYS A 271 13.77 -15.91 18.16
CA LYS A 271 13.72 -15.83 16.68
C LYS A 271 12.38 -16.32 16.14
N ASP A 272 11.84 -17.40 16.70
CA ASP A 272 10.53 -17.95 16.34
C ASP A 272 9.39 -16.93 16.54
N SER A 273 9.48 -16.09 17.56
CA SER A 273 8.48 -15.05 17.81
C SER A 273 8.61 -13.88 16.83
N LEU A 274 9.82 -13.51 16.42
CA LEU A 274 10.02 -12.59 15.28
C LEU A 274 9.51 -13.20 13.97
N MET A 275 9.74 -14.50 13.74
CA MET A 275 9.28 -15.22 12.55
C MET A 275 7.75 -15.28 12.46
N ARG A 276 7.05 -15.53 13.58
CA ARG A 276 5.58 -15.50 13.63
C ARG A 276 5.03 -14.10 13.34
N ASP A 277 5.58 -13.07 13.99
CA ASP A 277 5.22 -11.67 13.70
C ASP A 277 5.39 -11.36 12.20
N ALA A 278 6.55 -11.71 11.63
CA ALA A 278 6.88 -11.48 10.23
C ALA A 278 5.92 -12.24 9.30
N SER A 279 5.69 -13.53 9.54
CA SER A 279 4.78 -14.36 8.72
C SER A 279 3.35 -13.80 8.67
N VAL A 280 2.86 -13.24 9.77
CA VAL A 280 1.53 -12.59 9.83
C VAL A 280 1.53 -11.26 9.09
N HIS A 281 2.58 -10.43 9.21
CA HIS A 281 2.68 -9.16 8.47
C HIS A 281 2.81 -9.40 6.95
N LEU A 282 3.68 -10.33 6.57
CA LEU A 282 3.98 -10.71 5.18
C LEU A 282 2.83 -11.48 4.51
N SER A 283 1.78 -11.85 5.25
CA SER A 283 0.52 -12.33 4.65
C SER A 283 -0.31 -11.21 3.99
N ARG A 284 0.09 -9.93 4.15
CA ARG A 284 -0.65 -8.74 3.70
C ARG A 284 0.22 -7.69 3.00
N ARG A 285 1.54 -7.89 2.93
CA ARG A 285 2.56 -6.99 2.38
C ARG A 285 3.74 -7.80 1.89
N ASP A 286 4.46 -7.30 0.88
CA ASP A 286 5.64 -8.00 0.35
C ASP A 286 6.95 -7.64 1.07
N THR A 287 6.91 -6.61 1.92
CA THR A 287 8.05 -6.12 2.72
C THR A 287 7.62 -5.84 4.16
N VAL A 288 8.58 -5.68 5.09
CA VAL A 288 8.29 -5.25 6.47
C VAL A 288 8.35 -3.73 6.64
N CYS A 289 9.17 -2.99 5.88
CA CYS A 289 9.20 -1.52 5.95
C CYS A 289 8.04 -0.83 5.22
N THR A 290 7.60 -1.33 4.07
CA THR A 290 6.65 -0.63 3.17
C THR A 290 5.60 -1.59 2.57
N ALA A 291 4.98 -1.23 1.44
CA ALA A 291 4.14 -2.15 0.67
C ALA A 291 4.95 -3.01 -0.31
N ASP A 292 5.89 -2.40 -1.04
CA ASP A 292 6.52 -2.93 -2.27
C ASP A 292 8.05 -2.76 -2.34
N SER A 293 8.65 -2.00 -1.42
CA SER A 293 10.03 -1.52 -1.49
C SER A 293 10.81 -1.83 -0.20
N PHE A 294 11.96 -2.49 -0.31
CA PHE A 294 12.79 -2.86 0.84
C PHE A 294 13.49 -1.63 1.44
N GLY A 295 13.25 -1.38 2.73
CA GLY A 295 13.91 -0.39 3.55
C GLY A 295 14.92 -1.03 4.52
N ILE A 296 15.48 -0.25 5.44
CA ILE A 296 16.58 -0.73 6.29
C ILE A 296 16.18 -1.92 7.18
N ALA A 297 14.96 -1.92 7.73
CA ALA A 297 14.53 -2.98 8.64
C ALA A 297 14.32 -4.31 7.91
N ASP A 298 14.07 -4.30 6.59
CA ASP A 298 13.95 -5.54 5.82
C ASP A 298 15.26 -6.35 5.87
N PHE A 299 16.40 -5.69 5.62
CA PHE A 299 17.72 -6.32 5.65
C PHE A 299 18.12 -6.79 7.05
N ILE A 300 17.74 -6.06 8.10
CA ILE A 300 17.97 -6.48 9.49
C ILE A 300 17.13 -7.73 9.83
N VAL A 301 15.83 -7.70 9.53
CA VAL A 301 14.91 -8.81 9.84
C VAL A 301 15.23 -10.05 9.01
N ALA A 302 15.50 -9.91 7.70
CA ALA A 302 15.91 -11.03 6.84
C ALA A 302 17.24 -11.64 7.29
N GLY A 303 18.22 -10.81 7.68
CA GLY A 303 19.48 -11.29 8.25
C GLY A 303 19.32 -12.02 9.59
N MET A 304 18.34 -11.66 10.42
CA MET A 304 18.03 -12.37 11.67
C MET A 304 17.32 -13.71 11.44
N LEU A 305 16.41 -13.78 10.45
CA LEU A 305 15.56 -14.95 10.16
C LEU A 305 16.23 -15.98 9.24
N SER A 306 17.07 -15.56 8.28
CA SER A 306 17.83 -16.47 7.39
C SER A 306 18.73 -17.46 8.15
N GLN A 307 19.09 -17.17 9.40
CA GLN A 307 19.85 -18.09 10.26
C GLN A 307 19.00 -19.23 10.88
N SER A 308 17.67 -19.20 10.85
CA SER A 308 16.81 -20.26 11.42
C SER A 308 16.41 -21.31 10.37
N MET A 309 17.40 -22.00 9.80
CA MET A 309 17.27 -22.91 8.65
C MET A 309 16.43 -24.19 8.85
N LYS A 310 15.91 -24.49 10.05
CA LYS A 310 15.19 -25.77 10.27
C LYS A 310 13.74 -25.77 9.81
N TYR A 311 12.99 -24.70 10.08
CA TYR A 311 11.60 -24.53 9.65
C TYR A 311 11.30 -23.03 9.53
N GLN A 312 11.04 -22.54 8.32
CA GLN A 312 10.47 -21.21 8.10
C GLN A 312 9.00 -21.33 7.69
N CYS A 313 8.25 -20.24 7.86
CA CYS A 313 6.91 -20.12 7.28
C CYS A 313 7.06 -19.64 5.82
N ASN A 314 6.29 -20.18 4.87
CA ASN A 314 6.36 -19.85 3.44
C ASN A 314 6.44 -18.33 3.16
N ASN A 315 5.64 -17.50 3.84
CA ASN A 315 5.65 -16.04 3.69
C ASN A 315 6.99 -15.39 4.08
N VAL A 316 7.73 -16.00 5.03
CA VAL A 316 9.05 -15.56 5.50
C VAL A 316 10.16 -16.08 4.58
N GLU A 317 10.04 -17.32 4.11
CA GLU A 317 10.95 -17.97 3.15
C GLU A 317 11.00 -17.17 1.83
N LEU A 318 9.85 -17.00 1.17
CA LEU A 318 9.69 -16.17 -0.03
C LEU A 318 10.08 -14.70 0.17
N TYR A 319 10.11 -14.20 1.40
CA TYR A 319 10.55 -12.85 1.73
C TYR A 319 12.08 -12.79 1.88
N VAL A 320 12.68 -13.72 2.64
CA VAL A 320 14.14 -13.83 2.81
C VAL A 320 14.81 -14.05 1.47
N ASP A 321 14.27 -14.93 0.63
CA ASP A 321 14.81 -15.23 -0.70
C ASP A 321 14.81 -13.97 -1.57
N ARG A 322 13.68 -13.25 -1.69
CA ARG A 322 13.61 -11.99 -2.46
C ARG A 322 14.53 -10.89 -1.94
N VAL A 323 14.70 -10.77 -0.62
CA VAL A 323 15.70 -9.86 -0.04
C VAL A 323 17.12 -10.31 -0.42
N SER A 324 17.39 -11.61 -0.50
CA SER A 324 18.69 -12.16 -0.87
C SER A 324 19.02 -12.04 -2.38
N GLU A 325 18.00 -12.10 -3.25
CA GLU A 325 18.08 -11.91 -4.71
C GLU A 325 18.25 -10.44 -5.13
N SER A 326 18.16 -9.50 -4.19
CA SER A 326 18.19 -8.06 -4.47
C SER A 326 19.60 -7.48 -4.68
N PHE A 327 20.65 -8.32 -4.67
CA PHE A 327 22.08 -7.91 -4.63
C PHE A 327 22.90 -8.48 -5.79
#